data_AF-A0A8T2WPC3-F1
#
_entry.id   AF-A0A8T2WPC3-F1
#
_cell.length_a   1.000
_cell.length_b   1.000
_cell.length_c   1.000
_cell.angle_alpha   90.00
_cell.angle_beta   90.00
_cell.angle_gamma   90.00
#
_symmetry.space_group_name_H-M   'P 1'
#
loop_
_entity.id
_entity.type
_entity.pdbx_description
1 polymer ?
#
loop_
_entity_poly.entity_id
_entity_poly.type
_entity_poly.pdbx_seq_one_letter_code
_entity_poly.pdbx_strand_id
1 'polypeptide(L)' 'DDTLTGTLSSVDVATKENLENLVKVGEELLKKPVSRVNLATGVFEPINKMTNEEALRKLAKLLSREKHLREAKSAVGN' A
#
# COMPACT_ATOMS: atom_id res chain seq x y z
N ASP A 1 -3.97 9.83 -11.16
CA ASP A 1 -2.62 9.56 -11.67
C ASP A 1 -1.78 9.05 -10.52
N ASP A 2 -1.27 7.82 -10.63
CA ASP A 2 -0.45 7.13 -9.62
C ASP A 2 1.03 7.11 -10.01
N THR A 3 1.39 7.91 -11.00
CA THR A 3 2.72 8.00 -11.58
C THR A 3 3.54 9.08 -10.88
N LEU A 4 4.82 8.80 -10.62
CA LEU A 4 5.79 9.81 -10.19
C LEU A 4 6.35 10.51 -11.43
N THR A 5 6.57 11.83 -11.37
CA THR A 5 7.07 12.61 -12.49
C THR A 5 8.29 13.45 -12.11
N GLY A 6 9.11 13.78 -13.12
CA GLY A 6 10.32 14.60 -12.92
C GLY A 6 11.28 13.99 -11.90
N THR A 7 11.80 14.82 -11.00
CA THR A 7 12.76 14.43 -9.97
C THR A 7 12.23 13.34 -9.01
N LEU A 8 10.91 13.26 -8.82
CA LEU A 8 10.30 12.24 -7.96
C LEU A 8 10.40 10.84 -8.57
N SER A 9 10.52 10.74 -9.89
CA SER A 9 10.70 9.45 -10.58
C SER A 9 12.14 8.95 -10.57
N SER A 10 13.11 9.82 -10.20
CA SER A 10 14.52 9.47 -10.17
C SER A 10 14.88 8.72 -8.88
N VAL A 11 15.51 7.56 -9.02
CA VAL A 11 15.88 6.69 -7.89
C VAL A 11 17.18 7.12 -7.20
N ASP A 12 17.97 7.99 -7.82
CA ASP A 12 19.28 8.45 -7.37
C ASP A 12 19.26 9.86 -6.76
N VAL A 13 18.14 10.59 -6.82
CA VAL A 13 18.01 11.93 -6.27
C VAL A 13 17.50 11.88 -4.83
N ALA A 14 18.44 11.72 -3.89
CA ALA A 14 18.16 11.64 -2.45
C ALA A 14 18.29 13.00 -1.72
N THR A 15 17.88 14.11 -2.35
CA THR A 15 17.81 15.40 -1.65
C THR A 15 16.71 15.37 -0.61
N LYS A 16 16.88 16.10 0.50
CA LYS A 16 15.88 16.17 1.58
C LYS A 16 14.49 16.56 1.06
N GLU A 17 14.45 17.55 0.16
CA GLU A 17 13.21 18.01 -0.47
C GLU A 17 12.52 16.90 -1.28
N ASN A 18 13.28 16.15 -2.10
CA ASN A 18 12.71 15.08 -2.90
C ASN A 18 12.13 13.96 -2.02
N LEU A 19 12.83 13.61 -0.94
CA LEU A 19 12.35 12.60 0.02
C LEU A 19 11.08 13.06 0.76
N GLU A 20 11.00 14.32 1.19
CA GLU A 20 9.79 14.88 1.81
C GLU A 20 8.61 14.89 0.85
N ASN A 21 8.85 15.19 -0.43
CA ASN A 21 7.81 15.15 -1.45
C ASN A 21 7.35 13.72 -1.76
N LEU A 22 8.25 12.72 -1.76
CA LEU A 22 7.88 11.31 -1.88
C LEU A 22 7.02 10.82 -0.71
N VAL A 23 7.29 11.28 0.52
CA VAL A 23 6.42 11.00 1.68
C VAL A 23 5.01 11.54 1.46
N LYS A 24 4.88 12.80 1.02
CA LYS A 24 3.56 13.42 0.72
C LYS A 24 2.79 12.62 -0.33
N VAL A 25 3.47 12.20 -1.40
CA VAL A 25 2.83 11.36 -2.44
C VAL A 25 2.37 10.02 -1.85
N GLY A 26 3.15 9.41 -0.97
CA GLY A 26 2.75 8.19 -0.25
C GLY A 26 1.49 8.39 0.61
N GLU A 27 1.40 9.50 1.34
CA GLU A 27 0.23 9.85 2.14
C GLU A 27 -1.02 10.12 1.28
N GLU A 28 -0.84 10.70 0.09
CA GLU A 28 -1.92 10.87 -0.88
C GLU A 28 -2.38 9.55 -1.50
N LEU A 29 -1.45 8.64 -1.81
CA LEU A 29 -1.76 7.30 -2.33
C LEU A 29 -2.63 6.49 -1.36
N LEU A 30 -2.45 6.66 -0.05
CA LEU A 30 -3.31 6.02 0.96
C LEU A 30 -4.78 6.45 0.84
N LYS A 31 -5.05 7.69 0.45
CA LYS A 31 -6.41 8.24 0.30
C LYS A 31 -7.06 7.85 -1.03
N LYS A 32 -6.28 7.40 -2.02
CA LYS A 32 -6.81 6.99 -3.33
C LYS A 32 -7.51 5.63 -3.26
N PRO A 33 -8.46 5.36 -4.18
CA PRO A 33 -9.10 4.06 -4.30
C PRO A 33 -8.10 2.94 -4.61
N VAL A 34 -8.42 1.72 -4.19
CA VAL A 34 -7.63 0.53 -4.55
C VAL A 34 -7.67 0.33 -6.07
N SER A 35 -6.50 0.21 -6.67
CA SER A 35 -6.31 -0.04 -8.09
C SER A 35 -5.72 -1.42 -8.36
N ARG A 36 -6.00 -1.96 -9.55
CA ARG A 36 -5.38 -3.19 -10.09
C ARG A 36 -4.79 -2.86 -11.45
N VAL A 37 -3.66 -3.48 -11.75
CA VAL A 37 -3.08 -3.42 -13.09
C VAL A 37 -3.94 -4.19 -14.07
N ASN A 38 -4.35 -3.52 -15.15
CA ASN A 38 -4.91 -4.16 -16.32
C ASN A 38 -3.76 -4.79 -17.11
N LEU A 39 -3.71 -6.13 -17.17
CA LEU A 39 -2.59 -6.85 -17.78
C LEU A 39 -2.48 -6.65 -19.30
N ALA A 40 -3.56 -6.25 -19.97
CA ALA A 40 -3.54 -5.99 -21.41
C ALA A 40 -2.99 -4.59 -21.74
N THR A 41 -3.25 -3.59 -20.89
CA THR A 41 -2.85 -2.19 -21.14
C THR A 41 -1.66 -1.75 -20.29
N GLY A 42 -1.34 -2.47 -19.21
CA GLY A 42 -0.34 -2.10 -18.23
C GLY A 42 -0.76 -0.95 -17.30
N VAL A 43 -2.01 -0.46 -17.41
CA VAL A 43 -2.49 0.71 -16.68
C VAL A 43 -3.17 0.29 -15.38
N PHE A 44 -3.01 1.09 -14.32
CA PHE A 44 -3.73 0.91 -13.06
C PHE A 44 -5.17 1.43 -13.15
N GLU A 45 -6.13 0.57 -12.85
CA GLU A 45 -7.55 0.86 -12.87
C GLU A 45 -8.17 0.69 -11.47
N PRO A 46 -8.97 1.66 -10.98
CA PRO A 46 -9.68 1.52 -9.72
C PRO A 46 -10.65 0.33 -9.74
N ILE A 47 -10.59 -0.55 -8.73
CA ILE A 47 -11.42 -1.76 -8.66
C ILE A 47 -12.71 -1.50 -7.90
N ASN A 48 -12.66 -0.60 -6.90
CA ASN A 48 -13.78 -0.32 -6.00
C ASN A 48 -13.65 1.10 -5.41
N LYS A 49 -14.61 1.49 -4.56
CA LYS A 49 -14.61 2.78 -3.85
C LYS A 49 -13.76 2.80 -2.57
N MET A 50 -13.17 1.67 -2.21
CA MET A 50 -12.42 1.51 -0.96
C MET A 50 -11.03 2.11 -1.14
N THR A 51 -10.54 2.86 -0.15
CA THR A 51 -9.20 3.46 -0.24
C THR A 51 -8.09 2.46 0.08
N ASN A 52 -6.87 2.75 -0.36
CA ASN A 52 -5.69 1.95 0.01
C ASN A 52 -5.50 1.90 1.53
N GLU A 53 -5.73 3.02 2.23
CA GLU A 53 -5.65 3.07 3.70
C GLU A 53 -6.62 2.08 4.35
N GLU A 54 -7.89 2.10 3.93
CA GLU A 54 -8.89 1.19 4.46
C GLU A 54 -8.51 -0.27 4.19
N ALA A 55 -7.94 -0.54 3.00
CA ALA A 55 -7.58 -1.89 2.56
C ALA A 55 -6.44 -2.44 3.42
N LEU A 56 -5.43 -1.61 3.68
CA LEU A 56 -4.32 -1.92 4.58
C LEU A 56 -4.80 -2.13 6.01
N ARG A 57 -5.75 -1.31 6.52
CA ARG A 57 -6.35 -1.53 7.86
C ARG A 57 -7.09 -2.87 7.94
N LYS A 58 -7.85 -3.26 6.91
CA LYS A 58 -8.51 -4.58 6.87
C LYS A 58 -7.47 -5.71 6.84
N LEU A 59 -6.43 -5.59 6.03
CA LEU A 59 -5.35 -6.56 5.95
C LEU A 59 -4.64 -6.72 7.30
N ALA A 60 -4.30 -5.61 7.97
CA ALA A 60 -3.67 -5.64 9.29
C ALA A 60 -4.52 -6.38 10.34
N LYS A 61 -5.85 -6.18 10.32
CA LYS A 61 -6.78 -6.93 11.19
C LYS A 61 -6.79 -8.43 10.89
N LEU A 62 -6.77 -8.81 9.61
CA LEU A 62 -6.71 -10.22 9.20
C LEU A 62 -5.41 -10.88 9.67
N LEU A 63 -4.27 -10.22 9.42
CA LEU A 63 -2.95 -10.70 9.83
C LEU A 63 -2.84 -10.85 11.35
N SER A 64 -3.36 -9.87 12.10
CA SER A 64 -3.40 -9.93 13.56
C SER A 64 -4.23 -11.11 14.05
N ARG A 65 -5.45 -11.31 13.54
CA ARG A 65 -6.30 -12.46 13.92
C ARG A 65 -5.61 -13.79 13.64
N GLU A 66 -5.02 -13.93 12.47
CA GLU A 66 -4.32 -15.15 12.07
C GLU A 66 -3.10 -15.44 12.97
N LYS A 67 -2.34 -14.41 13.38
CA LYS A 67 -1.25 -14.56 14.36
C LYS A 67 -1.76 -15.17 15.67
N HIS A 68 -2.83 -14.61 16.25
CA HIS A 68 -3.39 -15.10 17.50
C HIS A 68 -3.93 -16.53 17.38
N LEU A 69 -4.54 -16.88 16.25
CA LEU A 69 -5.01 -18.25 15.99
C LEU A 69 -3.86 -19.25 15.94
N ARG A 70 -2.73 -18.88 15.32
CA ARG A 70 -1.53 -19.73 15.29
C ARG A 70 -0.91 -19.88 16.67
N GLU A 71 -0.83 -18.80 17.44
CA GLU A 71 -0.30 -18.84 18.81
C GLU A 71 -1.16 -19.72 19.73
N ALA A 72 -2.49 -19.62 19.65
CA ALA A 72 -3.40 -20.47 20.43
C ALA A 72 -3.29 -21.96 20.06
N LYS A 73 -3.16 -22.29 18.76
CA LYS A 73 -2.96 -23.68 18.31
C LYS A 73 -1.63 -24.27 18.81
N SER A 74 -0.57 -23.48 18.81
CA SER A 74 0.74 -23.90 19.34
C SER A 74 0.72 -24.14 20.85
N ALA A 75 -0.13 -23.44 21.60
CA ALA A 75 -0.26 -23.62 23.04
C ALA A 75 -1.06 -24.88 23.44
N VAL A 76 -1.96 -25.35 22.57
CA VAL A 76 -2.80 -26.55 22.81
C VAL A 76 -2.08 -27.86 22.41
N GLY A 77 -0.98 -27.77 21.66
CA GLY A 77 -0.19 -28.93 21.20
C GLY A 77 0.92 -29.41 22.15
N ASN A 78 1.00 -28.87 23.37
CA ASN A 78 1.94 -29.27 24.43
C ASN A 78 1.23 -29.95 25.60
#